data_AF-A0A523UW71-F1
#
_entry.id   AF-A0A523UW71-F1
#
_cell.length_a   1.000
_cell.length_b   1.000
_cell.length_c   1.000
_cell.angle_alpha   90.00
_cell.angle_beta   90.00
_cell.angle_gamma   90.00
#
_symmetry.space_group_name_H-M   'P 1'
#
loop_
_entity.id
_entity.type
_entity.pdbx_description
1 polymer ?
#
loop_
_entity_poly.entity_id
_entity_poly.type
_entity_poly.pdbx_seq_one_letter_code
_entity_poly.pdbx_strand_id
1 'polypeptide(L)'
;MRWVEISVLVVSFLVMFIGVIGAIVPMIPGPPLVLAGAFIYAAYTHFAVVGWKIILLLSVLAAIGVLLDYSAWVFGAKKLGATKLGVGFGVLGLIVGLFFLPWGLIVGPLVGVGIGEAIAKRKGVPALKASAGSLLGVLVGVIVKFLICFVMIAIFILALVL
;
A
#
# COMPACT_ATOMS: atom_id res chain seq x y z
N MET A 1 5.66 -5.05 34.18
CA MET A 1 4.95 -4.23 33.17
C MET A 1 3.80 -3.54 33.84
N ARG A 2 3.76 -2.21 33.79
CA ARG A 2 2.65 -1.41 34.31
C ARG A 2 1.47 -1.63 33.36
N TRP A 3 0.22 -1.78 33.85
CA TRP A 3 -0.95 -2.07 33.00
C TRP A 3 -1.05 -1.19 31.74
N VAL A 4 -0.57 0.06 31.84
CA VAL A 4 -0.50 1.06 30.77
C VAL A 4 0.43 0.64 29.62
N GLU A 5 1.59 0.03 29.89
CA GLU A 5 2.52 -0.43 28.85
C GLU A 5 1.87 -1.48 27.94
N ILE A 6 1.16 -2.43 28.55
CA ILE A 6 0.46 -3.49 27.82
C ILE A 6 -0.65 -2.89 26.97
N SER A 7 -1.41 -1.92 27.49
CA SER A 7 -2.45 -1.24 26.72
C SER A 7 -1.88 -0.53 25.49
N VAL A 8 -0.77 0.19 25.63
CA VAL A 8 -0.13 0.90 24.50
C VAL A 8 0.40 -0.09 23.48
N LEU A 9 1.02 -1.18 23.92
CA LEU A 9 1.50 -2.24 23.03
C LEU A 9 0.35 -2.84 22.20
N VAL A 10 -0.78 -3.14 22.83
CA VAL A 10 -1.97 -3.68 22.15
C VAL A 10 -2.49 -2.68 21.12
N VAL A 11 -2.60 -1.40 21.47
CA VAL A 11 -3.03 -0.35 20.52
C VAL A 11 -2.06 -0.25 19.34
N SER A 12 -0.75 -0.26 19.58
CA SER A 12 0.26 -0.25 18.53
C SER A 12 0.14 -1.44 17.59
N PHE A 13 -0.05 -2.65 18.12
CA PHE A 13 -0.29 -3.84 17.29
C PHE A 13 -1.58 -3.75 16.50
N LEU A 14 -2.67 -3.23 17.08
CA LEU A 14 -3.92 -3.01 16.36
C LEU A 14 -3.74 -2.05 15.19
N VAL A 15 -3.02 -0.94 15.40
CA VAL A 15 -2.71 0.03 14.32
C VAL A 15 -1.85 -0.61 13.24
N MET A 16 -0.83 -1.41 13.61
CA MET A 16 -0.02 -2.15 12.63
C MET A 16 -0.85 -3.15 11.84
N PHE A 17 -1.76 -3.87 12.51
CA PHE A 17 -2.63 -4.85 11.87
C PHE A 17 -3.59 -4.18 10.88
N ILE A 18 -4.14 -3.03 11.24
CA ILE A 18 -4.91 -2.17 10.32
C ILE A 18 -4.01 -1.74 9.15
N GLY A 19 -2.73 -1.45 9.38
CA GLY A 19 -1.76 -1.16 8.33
C GLY A 19 -1.53 -2.32 7.36
N VAL A 20 -1.44 -3.56 7.85
CA VAL A 20 -1.31 -4.77 7.01
C VAL A 20 -2.58 -5.00 6.19
N ILE A 21 -3.75 -4.85 6.80
CA ILE A 21 -5.04 -4.95 6.09
C ILE A 21 -5.15 -3.83 5.05
N GLY A 22 -4.77 -2.61 5.41
CA GLY A 22 -4.70 -1.46 4.52
C GLY A 22 -3.70 -1.68 3.38
N ALA A 23 -2.66 -2.48 3.58
CA ALA A 23 -1.74 -2.87 2.52
C ALA A 23 -2.41 -3.74 1.44
N ILE A 24 -3.54 -4.39 1.71
CA ILE A 24 -4.29 -5.12 0.67
C ILE A 24 -5.08 -4.13 -0.22
N VAL A 25 -5.52 -3.02 0.36
CA VAL A 25 -6.30 -2.00 -0.35
C VAL A 25 -5.37 -1.10 -1.16
N PRO A 26 -5.44 -1.08 -2.49
CA PRO A 26 -4.67 -0.17 -3.33
C PRO A 26 -4.94 1.27 -2.90
N MET A 27 -3.93 2.15 -2.99
CA MET A 27 -4.01 3.57 -2.60
C MET A 27 -4.03 3.86 -1.09
N ILE A 28 -4.32 2.86 -0.23
CA ILE A 28 -4.09 3.01 1.21
C ILE A 28 -2.61 2.74 1.53
N PRO A 29 -1.91 3.69 2.17
CA PRO A 29 -0.51 3.55 2.52
C PRO A 29 -0.37 2.63 3.76
N GLY A 30 -0.35 1.32 3.53
CA GLY A 30 -0.14 0.31 4.58
C GLY A 30 1.18 0.47 5.36
N PRO A 31 2.35 0.64 4.69
CA PRO A 31 3.62 0.78 5.40
C PRO A 31 3.69 2.00 6.34
N PRO A 32 3.18 3.19 5.96
CA PRO A 32 3.03 4.31 6.91
C PRO A 32 2.12 4.04 8.11
N LEU A 33 1.04 3.26 7.94
CA LEU A 33 0.20 2.83 9.07
C LEU A 33 0.96 1.92 10.04
N VAL A 34 1.76 0.98 9.51
CA VAL A 34 2.65 0.14 10.33
C VAL A 34 3.68 0.99 11.08
N LEU A 35 4.29 1.97 10.40
CA LEU A 35 5.19 2.93 11.03
C LEU A 35 4.50 3.72 12.15
N ALA A 36 3.27 4.17 11.95
CA ALA A 36 2.52 4.90 12.97
C ALA A 36 2.31 4.05 14.23
N GLY A 37 1.96 2.76 14.07
CA GLY A 37 1.87 1.83 15.19
C GLY A 37 3.19 1.68 15.95
N ALA A 38 4.32 1.58 15.23
CA ALA A 38 5.65 1.47 15.82
C ALA A 38 6.03 2.75 16.57
N PHE A 39 5.71 3.90 15.97
CA PHE A 39 6.01 5.21 16.52
C PHE A 39 5.22 5.50 17.80
N ILE A 40 3.95 5.09 17.88
CA ILE A 40 3.15 5.20 19.10
C ILE A 40 3.84 4.50 20.28
N TYR A 41 4.33 3.28 20.07
CA TYR A 41 5.01 2.52 21.12
C TYR A 41 6.39 3.10 21.45
N ALA A 42 7.16 3.51 20.43
CA ALA A 42 8.46 4.13 20.62
C ALA A 42 8.36 5.45 21.39
N ALA A 43 7.37 6.29 21.07
CA ALA A 43 7.14 7.56 21.76
C ALA A 43 6.75 7.34 23.23
N TYR A 44 5.90 6.34 23.52
CA TYR A 44 5.51 6.01 24.89
C TYR A 44 6.68 5.50 25.73
N THR A 45 7.57 4.71 25.13
CA THR A 45 8.77 4.19 25.80
C THR A 45 9.94 5.18 25.76
N HIS A 46 9.74 6.43 25.34
CA HIS A 46 10.79 7.44 25.15
C HIS A 46 11.99 6.93 24.32
N PHE A 47 11.73 6.08 23.33
CA PHE A 47 12.73 5.43 22.48
C PHE A 47 13.74 4.57 23.24
N ALA A 48 13.41 4.14 24.47
CA ALA A 48 14.26 3.26 25.27
C ALA A 48 14.24 1.81 24.75
N VAL A 49 13.08 1.33 24.30
CA VAL A 49 12.93 -0.02 23.73
C VAL A 49 13.10 0.04 22.21
N VAL A 50 12.29 0.85 21.54
CA VAL A 50 12.40 1.06 20.09
C VAL A 50 13.23 2.31 19.84
N GLY A 51 14.54 2.13 19.69
CA GLY A 51 15.48 3.23 19.50
C GLY A 51 15.28 4.01 18.20
N TRP A 52 15.83 5.22 18.16
CA TRP A 52 15.72 6.14 17.02
C TRP A 52 16.19 5.52 15.68
N LYS A 53 17.21 4.66 15.74
CA LYS A 53 17.73 3.94 14.56
C LYS A 53 16.67 3.03 13.93
N ILE A 54 15.84 2.39 14.75
CA ILE A 54 14.81 1.44 14.30
C ILE A 54 13.66 2.22 13.67
N ILE A 55 13.22 3.32 14.30
CA ILE A 55 12.20 4.20 13.72
C ILE A 55 12.68 4.80 12.40
N LEU A 56 13.94 5.21 12.30
CA LEU A 56 14.50 5.72 11.05
C LEU A 56 14.52 4.64 9.95
N LEU A 57 14.94 3.41 10.30
CA LEU A 57 14.89 2.27 9.39
C LEU A 57 13.46 1.97 8.91
N LEU A 58 12.49 1.92 9.83
CA LEU A 58 11.08 1.71 9.53
C LEU A 58 10.51 2.84 8.66
N SER A 59 10.96 4.08 8.87
CA SER A 59 10.55 5.24 8.07
C SER A 59 11.08 5.15 6.64
N VAL A 60 12.33 4.71 6.46
CA VAL A 60 12.91 4.45 5.14
C VAL A 60 12.18 3.32 4.44
N LEU A 61 11.91 2.21 5.13
CA LEU A 61 11.11 1.10 4.60
C LEU A 61 9.70 1.54 4.20
N ALA A 62 9.05 2.37 5.02
CA ALA A 62 7.72 2.91 4.71
C ALA A 62 7.75 3.79 3.46
N ALA A 63 8.74 4.69 3.35
CA ALA A 63 8.92 5.53 2.17
C ALA A 63 9.17 4.70 0.90
N ILE A 64 10.05 3.69 0.98
CA ILE A 64 10.29 2.74 -0.11
C ILE A 64 9.00 2.01 -0.49
N GLY A 65 8.22 1.55 0.49
CA GLY A 65 6.96 0.84 0.24
C GLY A 65 5.94 1.70 -0.51
N VAL A 66 5.79 2.96 -0.13
CA VAL A 66 4.90 3.91 -0.85
C VAL A 66 5.40 4.18 -2.26
N LEU A 67 6.72 4.41 -2.41
CA LEU A 67 7.32 4.67 -3.73
C LEU A 67 7.18 3.47 -4.66
N LEU A 68 7.40 2.25 -4.15
CA LEU A 68 7.28 1.02 -4.92
C LEU A 68 5.82 0.72 -5.28
N ASP A 69 4.85 0.95 -4.40
CA ASP A 69 3.43 0.75 -4.70
C ASP A 69 2.97 1.69 -5.84
N TYR A 70 3.30 2.98 -5.72
CA TYR A 70 3.00 3.97 -6.76
C TYR A 70 3.70 3.63 -8.08
N SER A 71 4.99 3.26 -8.01
CA SER A 71 5.77 2.88 -9.18
C SER A 71 5.20 1.62 -9.83
N ALA A 72 4.89 0.57 -9.07
CA ALA A 72 4.36 -0.69 -9.58
C ALA A 72 3.03 -0.47 -10.33
N TRP A 73 2.16 0.40 -9.81
CA TRP A 73 0.91 0.75 -10.48
C TRP A 73 1.15 1.46 -11.81
N VAL A 74 1.96 2.54 -11.80
CA VAL A 74 2.26 3.32 -13.01
C VAL A 74 3.00 2.48 -14.06
N PHE A 75 4.01 1.71 -13.63
CA PHE A 75 4.77 0.84 -14.52
C PHE A 75 3.92 -0.31 -15.05
N GLY A 76 3.08 -0.93 -14.22
CA GLY A 76 2.17 -2.00 -14.67
C GLY A 76 1.23 -1.54 -15.77
N ALA A 77 0.59 -0.38 -15.58
CA ALA A 77 -0.28 0.21 -16.59
C ALA A 77 0.49 0.60 -17.87
N LYS A 78 1.63 1.28 -17.74
CA LYS A 78 2.42 1.73 -18.91
C LYS A 78 3.08 0.57 -19.67
N LYS A 79 3.53 -0.47 -18.98
CA LYS A 79 4.26 -1.61 -19.59
C LYS A 79 3.40 -2.39 -20.58
N LEU A 80 2.07 -2.40 -20.39
CA LEU A 80 1.12 -2.98 -21.33
C LEU A 80 0.42 -1.94 -22.22
N GLY A 81 0.98 -0.74 -22.31
CA GLY A 81 0.64 0.24 -23.34
C GLY A 81 -0.44 1.26 -22.96
N ALA A 82 -0.77 1.41 -21.67
CA ALA A 82 -1.72 2.43 -21.24
C ALA A 82 -1.23 3.85 -21.58
N THR A 83 -2.12 4.65 -22.15
CA THR A 83 -1.93 6.07 -22.38
C THR A 83 -2.04 6.87 -21.08
N LYS A 84 -1.63 8.14 -21.11
CA LYS A 84 -1.83 9.06 -19.97
C LYS A 84 -3.31 9.17 -19.56
N LEU A 85 -4.22 9.11 -20.55
CA LEU A 85 -5.66 9.09 -20.29
C LEU A 85 -6.10 7.79 -19.64
N GLY A 86 -5.68 6.63 -20.16
CA GLY A 86 -5.94 5.32 -19.55
C GLY A 86 -5.51 5.27 -18.09
N VAL A 87 -4.28 5.70 -17.79
CA VAL A 87 -3.76 5.81 -16.41
C VAL A 87 -4.65 6.73 -15.58
N GLY A 88 -4.95 7.95 -16.04
CA GLY A 88 -5.79 8.91 -15.30
C GLY A 88 -7.18 8.36 -14.96
N PHE A 89 -7.89 7.79 -15.93
CA PHE A 89 -9.19 7.15 -15.69
C PHE A 89 -9.07 5.87 -14.86
N GLY A 90 -7.93 5.17 -14.90
CA GLY A 90 -7.64 4.06 -14.00
C GLY A 90 -7.57 4.48 -12.54
N VAL A 91 -6.97 5.64 -12.23
CA VAL A 91 -7.00 6.21 -10.87
C VAL A 91 -8.43 6.55 -10.46
N LEU A 92 -9.19 7.21 -11.34
CA LEU A 92 -10.59 7.53 -11.07
C LEU A 92 -11.42 6.25 -10.84
N GLY A 93 -11.20 5.23 -11.66
CA GLY A 93 -11.83 3.92 -11.51
C GLY A 93 -11.46 3.25 -10.18
N LEU A 94 -10.22 3.40 -9.71
CA LEU A 94 -9.80 2.92 -8.40
C LEU A 94 -10.48 3.69 -7.25
N ILE A 95 -10.58 5.02 -7.35
CA ILE A 95 -11.25 5.88 -6.37
C ILE A 95 -12.74 5.53 -6.27
N VAL A 96 -13.42 5.37 -7.41
CA VAL A 96 -14.82 4.95 -7.42
C VAL A 96 -14.95 3.50 -6.95
N GLY A 97 -14.01 2.64 -7.34
CA GLY A 97 -13.94 1.23 -6.96
C GLY A 97 -13.78 0.99 -5.45
N LEU A 98 -13.15 1.93 -4.73
CA LEU A 98 -13.05 1.91 -3.27
C LEU A 98 -14.43 1.94 -2.58
N PHE A 99 -15.48 2.49 -3.19
CA PHE A 99 -16.84 2.45 -2.63
C PHE A 99 -17.53 1.10 -2.79
N PHE A 100 -17.01 0.23 -3.65
CA PHE A 100 -17.59 -1.09 -4.00
C PHE A 100 -16.63 -2.24 -3.64
N LEU A 101 -15.94 -2.14 -2.50
CA LEU A 101 -15.08 -3.20 -1.97
C LEU A 101 -15.83 -4.55 -1.83
N PRO A 102 -15.18 -5.71 -2.09
CA PRO A 102 -13.79 -5.87 -2.56
C PRO A 102 -13.66 -5.81 -4.09
N TRP A 103 -14.72 -6.11 -4.83
CA TRP A 103 -14.69 -6.27 -6.29
C TRP A 103 -14.32 -4.99 -7.03
N GLY A 104 -14.73 -3.84 -6.51
CA GLY A 104 -14.44 -2.53 -7.08
C GLY A 104 -12.95 -2.20 -7.13
N LEU A 105 -12.10 -2.80 -6.29
CA LEU A 105 -10.65 -2.59 -6.34
C LEU A 105 -10.00 -3.22 -7.58
N ILE A 106 -10.59 -4.28 -8.11
CA ILE A 106 -10.10 -4.99 -9.30
C ILE A 106 -10.83 -4.44 -10.52
N VAL A 107 -12.17 -4.39 -10.46
CA VAL A 107 -13.00 -3.98 -11.59
C VAL A 107 -12.85 -2.48 -11.87
N GLY A 108 -12.70 -1.65 -10.84
CA GLY A 108 -12.58 -0.21 -10.97
C GLY A 108 -11.42 0.23 -11.87
N PRO A 109 -10.16 -0.14 -11.58
CA PRO A 109 -9.03 0.16 -12.46
C PRO A 109 -9.18 -0.43 -13.86
N LEU A 110 -9.68 -1.67 -13.98
CA LEU A 110 -9.85 -2.34 -15.28
C LEU A 110 -10.84 -1.59 -16.17
N VAL A 111 -12.01 -1.23 -15.63
CA VAL A 111 -13.04 -0.47 -16.35
C VAL A 111 -12.57 0.96 -16.60
N GLY A 112 -11.96 1.60 -15.60
CA GLY A 112 -11.42 2.95 -15.70
C GLY A 112 -10.38 3.08 -16.81
N VAL A 113 -9.37 2.21 -16.84
CA VAL A 113 -8.36 2.18 -17.92
C VAL A 113 -9.02 1.88 -19.27
N GLY A 114 -9.95 0.92 -19.32
CA GLY A 114 -10.68 0.60 -20.55
C GLY A 114 -11.44 1.79 -21.12
N ILE A 115 -12.13 2.57 -20.29
CA ILE A 115 -12.83 3.81 -20.68
C ILE A 115 -11.82 4.87 -21.13
N GLY A 116 -10.74 5.08 -20.38
CA GLY A 116 -9.71 6.06 -20.73
C GLY A 116 -9.02 5.76 -22.06
N GLU A 117 -8.75 4.49 -22.35
CA GLU A 117 -8.20 4.05 -23.64
C GLU A 117 -9.21 4.20 -24.78
N ALA A 118 -10.49 3.91 -24.54
CA ALA A 118 -11.54 4.11 -25.53
C ALA A 118 -11.67 5.59 -25.93
N ILE A 119 -11.58 6.50 -24.96
CA ILE A 119 -11.55 7.96 -25.19
C ILE A 119 -10.27 8.37 -25.94
N ALA A 120 -9.13 7.72 -25.64
CA ALA A 120 -7.88 7.89 -26.38
C ALA A 120 -7.89 7.29 -27.79
N LYS A 121 -9.05 6.85 -28.31
CA LYS A 121 -9.25 6.20 -29.60
C LYS A 121 -8.47 4.88 -29.77
N ARG A 122 -8.03 4.25 -28.66
CA ARG A 122 -7.43 2.92 -28.65
C ARG A 122 -8.51 1.90 -28.27
N LYS A 123 -9.06 1.21 -29.26
CA LYS A 123 -10.13 0.21 -29.07
C LYS A 123 -9.65 -1.21 -29.33
N GLY A 124 -10.30 -2.20 -28.71
CA GLY A 124 -10.03 -3.63 -28.90
C GLY A 124 -8.80 -4.11 -28.12
N VAL A 125 -7.88 -4.80 -28.82
CA VAL A 125 -6.71 -5.46 -28.22
C VAL A 125 -5.81 -4.51 -27.40
N PRO A 126 -5.51 -3.28 -27.85
CA PRO A 126 -4.69 -2.35 -27.07
C PRO A 126 -5.32 -1.95 -25.73
N ALA A 127 -6.64 -1.68 -25.72
CA ALA A 127 -7.36 -1.31 -24.49
C ALA A 127 -7.40 -2.46 -23.48
N LEU A 128 -7.61 -3.69 -23.97
CA LEU A 128 -7.60 -4.90 -23.13
C LEU A 128 -6.23 -5.15 -22.53
N LYS A 129 -5.14 -5.01 -23.32
CA LYS A 129 -3.77 -5.12 -22.81
C LYS A 129 -3.47 -4.07 -21.75
N ALA A 130 -3.82 -2.81 -21.99
CA ALA A 130 -3.63 -1.73 -21.03
C ALA A 130 -4.38 -1.99 -19.72
N SER A 131 -5.64 -2.43 -19.80
CA SER A 131 -6.48 -2.73 -18.63
C SER A 131 -5.98 -3.96 -17.84
N ALA A 132 -5.48 -4.98 -18.53
CA ALA A 132 -4.81 -6.11 -17.89
C ALA A 132 -3.50 -5.67 -17.20
N GLY A 133 -2.78 -4.70 -17.76
CA GLY A 133 -1.56 -4.18 -17.16
C GLY A 133 -1.78 -3.37 -15.91
N SER A 134 -2.85 -2.59 -15.84
CA SER A 134 -3.22 -1.95 -14.58
C SER A 134 -3.56 -2.97 -13.49
N LEU A 135 -4.24 -4.07 -13.82
CA LEU A 135 -4.49 -5.13 -12.84
C LEU A 135 -3.19 -5.76 -12.32
N LEU A 136 -2.28 -6.12 -13.23
CA LEU A 136 -0.98 -6.67 -12.85
C LEU A 136 -0.17 -5.67 -12.01
N GLY A 137 -0.20 -4.38 -12.35
CA GLY A 137 0.44 -3.32 -11.58
C GLY A 137 -0.12 -3.21 -10.16
N VAL A 138 -1.44 -3.24 -10.01
CA VAL A 138 -2.10 -3.25 -8.68
C VAL A 138 -1.70 -4.49 -7.89
N LEU A 139 -1.75 -5.68 -8.49
CA LEU A 139 -1.43 -6.93 -7.81
C LEU A 139 0.03 -6.97 -7.34
N VAL A 140 0.97 -6.58 -8.22
CA VAL A 140 2.40 -6.52 -7.87
C VAL A 140 2.64 -5.48 -6.79
N GLY A 141 2.01 -4.30 -6.89
CA GLY A 141 2.07 -3.26 -5.86
C GLY A 141 1.64 -3.80 -4.51
N VAL A 142 0.46 -4.45 -4.46
CA VAL A 142 -0.09 -5.09 -3.26
C VAL A 142 0.86 -6.13 -2.65
N ILE A 143 1.41 -7.03 -3.45
CA ILE A 143 2.34 -8.06 -2.95
C ILE A 143 3.59 -7.41 -2.34
N VAL A 144 4.19 -6.44 -3.05
CA VAL A 144 5.42 -5.77 -2.60
C VAL A 144 5.17 -4.99 -1.31
N LYS A 145 4.10 -4.19 -1.23
CA LYS A 145 3.81 -3.43 0.00
C LYS A 145 3.43 -4.33 1.17
N PHE A 146 2.77 -5.46 0.90
CA PHE A 146 2.42 -6.43 1.93
C PHE A 146 3.68 -7.08 2.53
N LEU A 147 4.63 -7.49 1.69
CA LEU A 147 5.94 -7.99 2.13
C LEU A 147 6.69 -6.95 2.98
N ILE A 148 6.69 -5.69 2.57
CA ILE A 148 7.33 -4.60 3.34
C ILE A 148 6.67 -4.42 4.70
N CYS A 149 5.34 -4.46 4.79
CA CYS A 149 4.64 -4.40 6.07
C CYS A 149 5.04 -5.55 7.01
N PHE A 150 5.16 -6.77 6.49
CA PHE A 150 5.63 -7.92 7.27
C PHE A 150 7.07 -7.74 7.77
N VAL A 151 7.98 -7.27 6.92
CA VAL A 151 9.37 -6.99 7.32
C VAL A 151 9.41 -5.92 8.41
N MET A 152 8.60 -4.87 8.29
CA MET A 152 8.52 -3.81 9.30
C MET A 152 8.02 -4.33 10.65
N ILE A 153 6.99 -5.18 10.65
CA ILE A 153 6.48 -5.80 11.88
C ILE A 153 7.52 -6.73 12.49
N ALA A 154 8.23 -7.53 11.67
CA ALA A 154 9.29 -8.41 12.15
C ALA A 154 10.43 -7.64 12.82
N ILE A 155 10.87 -6.53 12.22
CA ILE A 155 11.87 -5.62 12.79
C ILE A 155 11.37 -5.03 14.12
N PHE A 156 10.12 -4.61 14.19
CA PHE A 156 9.54 -4.08 15.42
C PHE A 156 9.49 -5.13 16.53
N ILE A 157 9.08 -6.37 16.23
CA ILE A 157 9.06 -7.46 17.21
C ILE A 157 10.48 -7.78 17.69
N LEU A 158 11.47 -7.83 16.80
CA LEU A 158 12.86 -8.05 17.18
C LEU A 158 13.38 -6.95 18.11
N ALA A 159 12.98 -5.70 17.86
CA ALA A 159 13.31 -4.56 18.71
C ALA A 159 12.68 -4.61 20.12
N LEU A 160 11.58 -5.35 20.30
CA LEU A 160 10.93 -5.54 21.60
C LEU A 160 11.61 -6.61 22.45
N VAL A 161 12.30 -7.56 21.79
CA VAL A 161 12.89 -8.75 22.43
C VAL A 161 14.36 -8.53 22.80
N LEU A 162 15.07 -7.70 22.03
CA LEU A 162 16.47 -7.31 22.26
C LEU A 162 16.58 -6.17 23.27
#